data_AF-A0A843VBJ0-F1
#
_entry.id   AF-A0A843VBJ0-F1
#
_cell.length_a   1.000
_cell.length_b   1.000
_cell.length_c   1.000
_cell.angle_alpha   90.00
_cell.angle_beta   90.00
_cell.angle_gamma   90.00
#
_symmetry.space_group_name_H-M   'P 1'
#
loop_
_entity.id
_entity.type
_entity.pdbx_description
1 polymer ?
#
loop_
_entity_poly.entity_id
_entity_poly.type
_entity_poly.pdbx_seq_one_letter_code
_entity_poly.pdbx_strand_id
1 'polypeptide(L)'
;MQVFLRAQDYELWKIVYKGPVELSEDEDLWTKEQIKKSTLNWSAMNMMRCAVHPKEYSKVSSCKSAKEMWDKLPQIYEGTSEIHAYCEWSRGLGEALVQVEEVLVAHHVEEAPLHPAQRFAVRGLSVSSRFEKSQE
;
A
#
# COMPACT_ATOMS: atom_id res chain seq x y z
N MET A 1 -4.02 -2.93 -8.61
CA MET A 1 -5.35 -2.83 -7.98
C MET A 1 -5.37 -2.02 -6.68
N GLN A 2 -4.34 -2.08 -5.83
CA GLN A 2 -4.26 -1.27 -4.57
C GLN A 2 -4.51 0.23 -4.75
N VAL A 3 -3.87 0.87 -5.74
CA VAL A 3 -4.02 2.32 -6.00
C VAL A 3 -5.48 2.69 -6.29
N PHE A 4 -6.17 1.86 -7.09
CA PHE A 4 -7.58 2.06 -7.42
C PHE A 4 -8.47 2.00 -6.17
N LEU A 5 -8.31 0.98 -5.31
CA LEU A 5 -9.12 0.83 -4.11
C LEU A 5 -8.89 1.99 -3.12
N ARG A 6 -7.65 2.43 -2.96
CA ARG A 6 -7.30 3.60 -2.13
C ARG A 6 -7.91 4.90 -2.65
N ALA A 7 -8.01 5.05 -3.98
CA ALA A 7 -8.61 6.22 -4.59
C ALA A 7 -10.14 6.24 -4.46
N GLN A 8 -10.79 5.08 -4.36
CA GLN A 8 -12.23 4.99 -4.12
C GLN A 8 -12.58 5.32 -2.68
N ASP A 9 -11.98 4.61 -1.73
CA ASP A 9 -12.18 4.83 -0.30
C ASP A 9 -11.02 4.22 0.49
N TYR A 10 -10.40 5.00 1.37
CA TYR A 10 -9.32 4.51 2.20
C TYR A 10 -9.78 3.49 3.25
N GLU A 11 -11.01 3.59 3.76
CA GLU A 11 -11.60 2.58 4.65
C GLU A 11 -11.80 1.25 3.92
N LEU A 12 -12.19 1.30 2.65
CA LEU A 12 -12.31 0.12 1.80
C LEU A 12 -10.96 -0.60 1.65
N TRP A 13 -9.87 0.15 1.38
CA TRP A 13 -8.51 -0.43 1.36
C TRP A 13 -8.12 -1.05 2.71
N LYS A 14 -8.46 -0.41 3.84
CA LYS A 14 -8.18 -0.96 5.18
C LYS A 14 -8.86 -2.31 5.39
N ILE A 15 -10.12 -2.46 4.97
CA ILE A 15 -10.87 -3.72 5.09
C ILE A 15 -10.22 -4.81 4.23
N VAL A 16 -9.83 -4.48 3.00
CA VAL A 16 -9.13 -5.40 2.10
C VAL A 16 -7.79 -5.85 2.69
N TYR A 17 -7.02 -4.93 3.25
CA TYR A 17 -5.67 -5.21 3.75
C TYR A 17 -5.68 -5.99 5.07
N LYS A 18 -6.53 -5.57 6.02
CA LYS A 18 -6.59 -6.14 7.37
C LYS A 18 -7.48 -7.38 7.47
N GLY A 19 -8.44 -7.53 6.56
CA GLY A 19 -9.46 -8.56 6.66
C GLY A 19 -10.81 -8.00 7.13
N PRO A 20 -11.91 -8.72 6.85
CA PRO A 20 -13.19 -8.42 7.48
C PRO A 20 -13.03 -8.53 9.00
N VAL A 21 -13.73 -7.68 9.73
CA VAL A 21 -13.87 -7.84 11.19
C VAL A 21 -14.60 -9.16 11.42
N GLU A 22 -14.26 -9.92 12.47
CA GLU A 22 -15.07 -11.08 12.85
C GLU A 22 -16.50 -10.59 13.14
N LEU A 23 -17.42 -10.98 12.27
CA LEU A 23 -18.83 -10.63 12.36
C LEU A 23 -19.56 -11.82 13.00
N SER A 24 -20.53 -11.51 13.87
CA SER A 24 -21.48 -12.50 14.37
C SER A 24 -22.21 -13.15 13.19
N GLU A 25 -22.58 -14.43 13.30
CA GLU A 25 -23.43 -15.10 12.31
C GLU A 25 -24.83 -14.45 12.26
N ASP A 26 -25.28 -13.88 13.38
CA ASP A 26 -26.55 -13.14 13.46
C ASP A 26 -26.38 -11.70 12.97
N GLU A 27 -26.77 -11.45 11.72
CA GLU A 27 -26.74 -10.12 11.10
C GLU A 27 -27.62 -9.09 11.83
N ASP A 28 -28.71 -9.55 12.46
CA ASP A 28 -29.65 -8.69 13.22
C ASP A 28 -29.04 -8.06 14.48
N LEU A 29 -27.92 -8.63 14.97
CA LEU A 29 -27.17 -8.10 16.12
C LEU A 29 -26.06 -7.13 15.70
N TRP A 30 -25.88 -6.89 14.41
CA TRP A 30 -24.77 -6.06 13.93
C TRP A 30 -24.98 -4.59 14.27
N THR A 31 -23.92 -4.00 14.81
CA THR A 31 -23.81 -2.55 14.97
C THR A 31 -23.77 -1.85 13.61
N LYS A 32 -24.10 -0.56 13.58
CA LYS A 32 -24.01 0.25 12.35
C LYS A 32 -22.60 0.24 11.78
N GLU A 33 -21.56 0.24 12.62
CA GLU A 33 -20.17 0.11 12.17
C GLU A 33 -19.89 -1.25 11.53
N GLN A 34 -20.42 -2.35 12.07
CA GLN A 34 -20.27 -3.69 11.50
C GLN A 34 -20.97 -3.80 10.14
N ILE A 35 -22.20 -3.31 10.03
CA ILE A 35 -22.94 -3.25 8.76
C ILE A 35 -22.15 -2.43 7.72
N LYS A 36 -21.59 -1.28 8.11
CA LYS A 36 -20.76 -0.45 7.22
C LYS A 36 -19.53 -1.21 6.72
N LYS A 37 -18.77 -1.84 7.62
CA LYS A 37 -17.55 -2.61 7.28
C LYS A 37 -17.87 -3.81 6.41
N SER A 38 -18.99 -4.49 6.70
CA SER A 38 -19.54 -5.55 5.86
C SER A 38 -19.82 -5.02 4.46
N THR A 39 -20.64 -3.98 4.32
CA THR A 39 -20.93 -3.34 3.03
C THR A 39 -19.66 -3.01 2.22
N LEU A 40 -18.63 -2.45 2.87
CA LEU A 40 -17.35 -2.16 2.24
C LEU A 40 -16.59 -3.41 1.76
N ASN A 41 -16.61 -4.50 2.53
CA ASN A 41 -16.01 -5.77 2.10
C ASN A 41 -16.71 -6.33 0.84
N TRP A 42 -18.05 -6.28 0.77
CA TRP A 42 -18.80 -6.79 -0.38
C TRP A 42 -18.59 -5.91 -1.61
N SER A 43 -18.55 -4.59 -1.40
CA SER A 43 -18.20 -3.61 -2.44
C SER A 43 -16.80 -3.88 -3.00
N ALA A 44 -15.81 -4.10 -2.13
CA ALA A 44 -14.45 -4.44 -2.54
C ALA A 44 -14.42 -5.76 -3.32
N MET A 45 -15.09 -6.81 -2.85
CA MET A 45 -15.17 -8.09 -3.59
C MET A 45 -15.74 -7.91 -4.99
N ASN A 46 -16.80 -7.10 -5.14
CA ASN A 46 -17.38 -6.81 -6.43
C ASN A 46 -16.41 -6.07 -7.36
N MET A 47 -15.73 -5.02 -6.86
CA MET A 47 -14.72 -4.30 -7.62
C MET A 47 -13.57 -5.21 -8.08
N MET A 48 -13.10 -6.10 -7.20
CA MET A 48 -12.06 -7.06 -7.55
C MET A 48 -12.52 -8.06 -8.62
N ARG A 49 -13.75 -8.57 -8.51
CA ARG A 49 -14.35 -9.46 -9.51
C ARG A 49 -14.40 -8.82 -10.89
N CYS A 50 -14.73 -7.53 -10.97
CA CYS A 50 -14.72 -6.78 -12.23
C CYS A 50 -13.31 -6.56 -12.81
N ALA A 51 -12.29 -6.52 -11.95
CA ALA A 51 -10.91 -6.30 -12.37
C ALA A 51 -10.18 -7.59 -12.80
N VAL A 52 -10.68 -8.76 -12.40
CA VAL A 52 -10.09 -10.06 -12.72
C VAL A 52 -10.53 -10.52 -14.12
N HIS A 53 -9.58 -11.04 -14.90
CA HIS A 53 -9.86 -11.56 -16.23
C HIS A 53 -10.84 -12.76 -16.18
N PRO A 54 -11.80 -12.90 -17.11
CA PRO A 54 -12.81 -13.97 -17.06
C PRO A 54 -12.24 -15.40 -16.93
N LYS A 55 -11.08 -15.67 -17.55
CA LYS A 55 -10.38 -16.97 -17.44
C LYS A 55 -9.92 -17.29 -16.01
N GLU A 56 -9.60 -16.27 -15.23
CA GLU A 56 -9.09 -16.39 -13.86
C GLU A 56 -10.20 -16.23 -12.82
N TYR A 57 -11.41 -15.86 -13.25
CA TYR A 57 -12.55 -15.63 -12.36
C TYR A 57 -12.91 -16.87 -11.52
N SER A 58 -12.78 -18.07 -12.07
CA SER A 58 -13.03 -19.33 -11.36
C SER A 58 -12.10 -19.54 -10.16
N LYS A 59 -10.91 -18.94 -10.17
CA LYS A 59 -9.95 -19.03 -9.05
C LYS A 59 -10.31 -18.09 -7.89
N VAL A 60 -11.01 -16.99 -8.17
CA VAL A 60 -11.45 -16.02 -7.15
C VAL A 60 -12.92 -16.17 -6.75
N SER A 61 -13.72 -16.90 -7.52
CA SER A 61 -15.17 -17.00 -7.31
C SER A 61 -15.56 -17.61 -5.95
N SER A 62 -14.73 -18.53 -5.44
CA SER A 62 -14.95 -19.21 -4.15
C SER A 62 -14.54 -18.39 -2.93
N CYS A 63 -13.91 -17.23 -3.12
CA CYS A 63 -13.44 -16.41 -2.00
C CYS A 63 -14.63 -15.79 -1.26
N LYS A 64 -14.57 -15.82 0.08
CA LYS A 64 -15.63 -15.31 0.96
C LYS A 64 -15.39 -13.88 1.45
N SER A 65 -14.17 -13.39 1.30
CA SER A 65 -13.81 -12.03 1.70
C SER A 65 -12.94 -11.33 0.66
N ALA A 66 -12.95 -10.00 0.66
CA ALA A 66 -12.08 -9.22 -0.20
C ALA A 66 -10.59 -9.43 0.14
N LYS A 67 -10.29 -9.72 1.41
CA LYS A 67 -8.94 -10.07 1.86
C LYS A 67 -8.45 -11.39 1.26
N GLU A 68 -9.30 -12.42 1.26
CA GLU A 68 -8.96 -13.70 0.65
C GLU A 68 -8.75 -13.56 -0.87
N MET A 69 -9.59 -12.77 -1.55
CA MET A 69 -9.38 -12.42 -2.95
C MET A 69 -8.04 -11.71 -3.15
N TRP A 70 -7.73 -10.72 -2.32
CA TRP A 70 -6.49 -9.97 -2.38
C TRP A 70 -5.25 -10.85 -2.21
N ASP A 71 -5.29 -11.78 -1.26
CA ASP A 71 -4.17 -12.68 -0.97
C ASP A 71 -3.96 -13.74 -2.05
N LYS A 72 -5.02 -14.10 -2.79
CA LYS A 72 -4.96 -15.02 -3.94
C LYS A 72 -4.51 -14.37 -5.23
N LEU A 73 -4.62 -13.04 -5.38
CA LEU A 73 -4.25 -12.37 -6.63
C LEU A 73 -2.79 -12.61 -7.04
N PRO A 74 -1.78 -12.53 -6.15
CA PRO A 74 -0.42 -12.90 -6.50
C PRO A 74 -0.34 -14.31 -7.11
N GLN A 75 -0.98 -15.31 -6.49
CA GLN A 75 -0.96 -16.71 -6.95
C GLN A 75 -1.58 -16.90 -8.34
N ILE A 76 -2.59 -16.10 -8.67
CA ILE A 76 -3.27 -16.14 -9.98
C ILE A 76 -2.36 -15.60 -11.09
N TYR A 77 -1.62 -14.53 -10.79
CA TYR A 77 -0.76 -13.84 -11.76
C TYR A 77 0.72 -14.21 -11.66
N GLU A 78 1.12 -15.03 -10.68
CA GLU A 78 2.47 -15.61 -10.56
C GLU A 78 2.80 -16.51 -11.76
N GLY A 79 1.80 -17.05 -12.45
CA GLY A 79 1.97 -17.81 -13.70
C GLY A 79 2.15 -16.96 -14.97
N THR A 80 1.95 -15.64 -14.90
CA THR A 80 2.30 -14.71 -15.98
C THR A 80 3.71 -14.18 -15.71
N SER A 81 4.69 -14.76 -16.40
CA SER A 81 6.14 -14.55 -16.23
C SER A 81 6.56 -13.08 -16.10
N GLU A 82 5.88 -12.16 -16.78
CA GLU A 82 6.17 -10.72 -16.74
C GLU A 82 5.76 -10.05 -15.41
N ILE A 83 4.64 -10.46 -14.81
CA ILE A 83 4.13 -9.88 -13.56
C ILE A 83 4.93 -10.40 -12.36
N HIS A 84 5.33 -11.66 -12.39
CA HIS A 84 6.17 -12.26 -11.36
C HIS A 84 7.52 -11.53 -11.22
N ALA A 85 8.21 -11.33 -12.35
CA ALA A 85 9.49 -10.62 -12.38
C ALA A 85 9.37 -9.17 -11.85
N TYR A 86 8.30 -8.46 -12.21
CA TYR A 86 8.05 -7.10 -11.72
C TYR A 86 7.75 -7.07 -10.22
N CYS A 87 6.97 -8.02 -9.70
CA CYS A 87 6.64 -8.12 -8.28
C CYS A 87 7.86 -8.47 -7.43
N GLU A 88 8.69 -9.42 -7.87
CA GLU A 88 9.94 -9.76 -7.17
C GLU A 88 10.91 -8.58 -7.15
N TRP A 89 11.08 -7.90 -8.29
CA TRP A 89 11.92 -6.72 -8.38
C TRP A 89 11.41 -5.58 -7.48
N SER A 90 10.10 -5.33 -7.48
CA SER A 90 9.48 -4.31 -6.63
C SER A 90 9.59 -4.64 -5.14
N ARG A 91 9.46 -5.92 -4.77
CA ARG A 91 9.59 -6.40 -3.38
C ARG A 91 11.04 -6.28 -2.91
N GLY A 92 12.00 -6.67 -3.74
CA GLY A 92 13.44 -6.50 -3.46
C GLY A 92 13.84 -5.03 -3.33
N LEU A 93 13.29 -4.13 -4.15
CA LEU A 93 13.47 -2.69 -4.00
C LEU A 93 12.91 -2.16 -2.67
N GLY A 94 11.74 -2.66 -2.24
CA GLY A 94 11.15 -2.30 -0.95
C GLY A 94 12.01 -2.74 0.23
N GLU A 95 12.52 -3.97 0.20
CA GLU A 95 13.45 -4.48 1.22
C GLU A 95 14.75 -3.67 1.26
N ALA A 96 15.31 -3.33 0.10
CA ALA A 96 16.51 -2.49 0.01
C ALA A 96 16.25 -1.07 0.54
N LEU A 97 15.09 -0.47 0.27
CA LEU A 97 14.71 0.84 0.80
C LEU A 97 14.57 0.84 2.32
N VAL A 98 13.94 -0.20 2.89
CA VAL A 98 13.86 -0.36 4.35
C VAL A 98 15.24 -0.50 4.98
N GLN A 99 16.15 -1.26 4.35
CA GLN A 99 17.54 -1.36 4.80
C GLN A 99 18.26 -0.01 4.72
N VAL A 100 18.04 0.77 3.66
CA VAL A 100 18.63 2.11 3.53
C VAL A 100 18.08 3.05 4.61
N GLU A 101 16.79 2.99 4.92
CA GLU A 101 16.19 3.79 6.00
C GLU A 101 16.70 3.36 7.38
N GLU A 102 16.80 2.06 7.68
CA GLU A 102 17.37 1.56 8.93
C GLU A 102 18.83 1.97 9.11
N VAL A 103 19.63 1.89 8.05
CA VAL A 103 21.04 2.34 8.05
C VAL A 103 21.10 3.86 8.24
N LEU A 104 20.26 4.64 7.58
CA LEU A 104 20.21 6.10 7.78
C LEU A 104 19.80 6.47 9.22
N VAL A 105 18.84 5.76 9.80
CA VAL A 105 18.41 5.96 11.20
C VAL A 105 19.52 5.58 12.17
N ALA A 106 20.25 4.49 11.91
CA ALA A 106 21.39 4.07 12.71
C ALA A 106 22.56 5.08 12.64
N HIS A 107 22.79 5.69 11.47
CA HIS A 107 23.82 6.72 11.28
C HIS A 107 23.39 8.13 11.73
N HIS A 108 22.13 8.36 12.13
CA HIS A 108 21.65 9.65 12.66
C HIS A 108 21.67 9.77 14.20
N VAL A 109 22.20 8.78 14.93
CA VAL A 109 22.39 8.86 16.39
C VAL A 109 23.86 9.13 16.72
N GLU A 110 24.40 10.24 16.24
CA GLU A 110 25.55 10.90 16.86
C GLU A 110 25.50 12.42 16.66
N GLU A 111 24.33 13.03 16.91
CA GLU A 111 24.30 14.46 17.21
C GLU A 111 24.91 14.65 18.61
N ALA A 112 26.23 14.86 18.65
CA ALA A 112 26.93 15.35 19.83
C ALA A 112 26.19 16.59 20.37
N PRO A 113 26.07 16.78 21.70
CA PRO A 113 25.34 17.92 22.24
C PRO A 113 26.05 19.21 21.84
N LEU A 114 25.49 19.90 20.84
CA LEU A 114 25.95 21.23 20.44
C LEU A 114 25.80 22.18 21.63
N HIS A 115 26.93 22.77 22.04
CA HIS A 115 27.03 23.79 23.07
C HIS A 115 26.08 24.98 22.76
N PRO A 116 25.44 25.63 23.75
CA PRO A 116 24.33 26.59 23.55
C PRO A 116 24.61 27.86 22.70
N ALA A 117 25.81 28.02 22.15
CA ALA A 117 26.25 29.25 21.50
C ALA A 117 26.06 29.30 19.98
N GLN A 118 25.57 28.23 19.33
CA GLN A 118 25.36 28.20 17.87
C GLN A 118 23.90 27.94 17.49
N ARG A 119 23.01 28.85 17.89
CA ARG A 119 21.68 28.99 17.29
C ARG A 119 21.54 30.39 16.71
N PHE A 120 22.08 30.64 15.52
CA PHE A 120 21.63 31.77 14.69
C PHE A 120 22.02 31.54 13.22
N ALA A 121 21.03 31.73 12.33
CA ALA A 121 21.06 31.65 10.87
C ALA A 121 21.27 30.22 10.32
N VAL A 122 20.43 29.67 9.43
CA VAL A 122 19.94 30.28 8.20
C VAL A 122 18.51 29.84 7.93
N ARG A 123 17.58 30.80 8.00
CA ARG A 123 16.27 30.70 7.36
C ARG A 123 16.42 31.36 5.98
N GLY A 124 16.17 30.58 4.94
CA GLY A 124 15.86 31.10 3.61
C GLY A 124 17.04 31.10 2.65
N LEU A 125 17.06 30.11 1.75
CA LEU A 125 17.34 30.37 0.34
C LEU A 125 16.54 29.36 -0.50
N SER A 126 15.51 29.91 -1.14
CA SER A 126 14.86 29.34 -2.33
C SER A 126 15.91 29.19 -3.42
N VAL A 127 16.04 28.01 -4.01
CA VAL A 127 16.82 27.85 -5.26
C VAL A 127 15.82 27.62 -6.39
N SER A 128 15.41 28.73 -7.00
CA SER A 128 14.77 28.75 -8.31
C SER A 128 15.82 29.12 -9.36
N SER A 129 15.96 28.21 -10.32
CA SER A 129 16.38 28.43 -11.71
C SER A 129 17.85 28.74 -12.04
N ARG A 130 18.27 28.06 -13.12
CA ARG A 130 19.11 28.54 -14.22
C ARG A 130 20.62 28.37 -14.07
N PHE A 131 21.14 27.32 -14.68
CA PHE A 131 22.34 27.44 -15.51
C PHE A 131 22.19 26.55 -16.75
N GLU A 132 21.75 27.17 -17.84
CA GLU A 132 21.83 26.63 -19.20
C GLU A 132 23.29 26.73 -19.70
N LYS A 133 23.68 25.70 -20.45
CA LYS A 133 24.65 25.69 -21.58
C LYS A 133 26.09 26.14 -21.32
N SER A 134 26.99 25.18 -21.43
CA SER A 134 28.18 25.32 -22.30
C SER A 134 28.65 23.94 -22.75
N GLN A 135 28.25 23.54 -23.96
CA GLN A 135 29.08 22.72 -24.84
C GLN A 135 29.37 23.58 -26.06
N GLU A 136 30.58 24.13 -26.10
CA GLU A 136 31.46 24.25 -27.25
C GLU A 136 32.88 24.51 -26.74
#